data_AF-A0A9D6FB85-F1
#
_entry.id   AF-A0A9D6FB85-F1
#
_cell.length_a   1.000
_cell.length_b   1.000
_cell.length_c   1.000
_cell.angle_alpha   90.00
_cell.angle_beta   90.00
_cell.angle_gamma   90.00
#
_symmetry.space_group_name_H-M   'P 1'
#
loop_
_entity.id
_entity.type
_entity.pdbx_description
1 polymer ?
#
loop_
_entity_poly.entity_id
_entity_poly.type
_entity_poly.pdbx_seq_one_letter_code
_entity_poly.pdbx_strand_id
1 'polypeptide(L)' 'MDREQMLERITRARGLLSEVINDTDLPMIEQTLKLADMNLHWALWNLGAPTTLFPELEE' A
#
# COMPACT_ATOMS: atom_id res chain seq x y z
N MET A 1 16.91 10.65 0.40
CA MET A 1 15.91 10.15 -0.55
C MET A 1 15.02 11.32 -0.91
N ASP A 2 14.86 11.62 -2.19
CA ASP A 2 13.95 12.68 -2.62
C ASP A 2 12.48 12.20 -2.62
N ARG A 3 11.55 13.10 -2.94
CA ARG A 3 10.12 12.80 -2.97
C ARG A 3 9.78 11.70 -3.97
N GLU A 4 10.37 11.71 -5.15
CA GLU A 4 10.07 10.74 -6.21
C GLU A 4 10.54 9.34 -5.81
N GLN A 5 11.73 9.24 -5.22
CA GLN A 5 12.25 7.99 -4.66
C GLN A 5 11.38 7.47 -3.51
N MET A 6 10.81 8.36 -2.68
CA MET A 6 9.85 7.95 -1.63
C MET A 6 8.57 7.37 -2.25
N LEU A 7 8.00 8.04 -3.25
CA LEU A 7 6.81 7.57 -3.96
C LEU A 7 7.05 6.20 -4.59
N GLU A 8 8.12 6.05 -5.36
CA GLU A 8 8.47 4.80 -6.03
C GLU A 8 8.60 3.64 -5.04
N ARG A 9 9.32 3.85 -3.94
CA ARG A 9 9.53 2.79 -2.94
C ARG A 9 8.24 2.42 -2.21
N ILE A 10 7.40 3.39 -1.88
CA ILE A 10 6.13 3.13 -1.18
C ILE A 10 5.17 2.40 -2.13
N THR A 11 5.03 2.83 -3.39
CA THR A 11 4.23 2.14 -4.40
C THR A 11 4.70 0.70 -4.59
N ARG A 12 6.02 0.47 -4.68
CA ARG A 12 6.58 -0.89 -4.78
C ARG A 12 6.27 -1.74 -3.54
N ALA A 13 6.36 -1.16 -2.34
CA ALA A 13 6.02 -1.87 -1.11
C ALA A 13 4.56 -2.32 -1.09
N ARG A 14 3.63 -1.46 -1.53
CA ARG A 14 2.20 -1.81 -1.66
C ARG A 14 1.96 -2.95 -2.65
N GLY A 15 2.66 -2.97 -3.78
CA GLY A 15 2.62 -4.10 -4.72
C GLY A 15 3.01 -5.43 -4.07
N LEU A 16 4.11 -5.46 -3.30
CA LEU A 16 4.55 -6.65 -2.57
C LEU A 16 3.54 -7.10 -1.50
N LEU A 17 2.86 -6.16 -0.82
CA LEU A 17 1.80 -6.50 0.12
C LEU A 17 0.61 -7.12 -0.60
N SER A 18 0.20 -6.56 -1.74
CA SER A 18 -0.92 -7.05 -2.54
C SER A 18 -0.71 -8.49 -3.00
N GLU A 19 0.49 -8.83 -3.48
CA GLU A 19 0.86 -10.21 -3.85
C GLU A 19 0.58 -11.19 -2.69
N VAL A 20 1.05 -10.88 -1.49
CA VAL A 20 0.88 -11.76 -0.33
C VAL A 20 -0.56 -11.77 0.19
N ILE A 21 -1.28 -10.64 0.13
CA ILE A 21 -2.70 -10.54 0.50
C ILE A 21 -3.55 -11.46 -0.38
N ASN A 22 -3.26 -11.52 -1.68
CA ASN A 22 -4.03 -12.31 -2.64
C ASN A 22 -3.73 -13.82 -2.55
N ASP A 23 -2.53 -14.20 -2.09
CA ASP A 23 -2.08 -15.60 -2.06
C ASP A 23 -2.21 -16.28 -0.69
N THR A 24 -2.52 -15.54 0.38
CA THR A 24 -2.57 -16.09 1.75
C THR A 24 -3.94 -16.62 2.14
N ASP A 25 -4.00 -17.85 2.63
CA ASP A 25 -5.21 -18.42 3.27
C ASP A 25 -5.30 -18.13 4.78
N LEU A 26 -4.32 -17.41 5.34
CA LEU A 26 -4.24 -17.10 6.77
C LEU A 26 -4.93 -15.75 7.06
N PRO A 27 -6.12 -15.73 7.71
CA PRO A 27 -6.90 -14.50 7.87
C PRO A 27 -6.18 -13.41 8.67
N MET A 28 -5.38 -13.81 9.66
CA MET A 28 -4.58 -12.87 10.46
C MET A 28 -3.45 -12.23 9.64
N ILE A 29 -2.87 -12.94 8.67
CA ILE A 29 -1.84 -12.39 7.78
C ILE A 29 -2.50 -11.40 6.82
N GLU A 30 -3.60 -11.80 6.18
CA GLU A 30 -4.37 -10.93 5.29
C GLU A 30 -4.74 -9.61 5.96
N GLN A 31 -5.36 -9.66 7.15
CA GLN A 31 -5.76 -8.46 7.89
C GLN A 31 -4.56 -7.59 8.28
N THR A 32 -3.45 -8.21 8.70
CA THR A 32 -2.22 -7.49 9.07
C THR A 32 -1.65 -6.72 7.88
N LEU A 33 -1.59 -7.36 6.71
CA LEU A 33 -1.05 -6.76 5.50
C LEU A 33 -1.98 -5.69 4.92
N LYS A 34 -3.31 -5.87 5.00
CA LYS A 34 -4.28 -4.81 4.64
C LYS A 34 -4.10 -3.55 5.50
N LEU A 35 -3.85 -3.69 6.81
CA LEU A 35 -3.55 -2.55 7.67
C LEU A 35 -2.22 -1.88 7.31
N ALA A 36 -1.20 -2.67 6.93
CA ALA A 36 0.07 -2.12 6.44
C ALA A 36 -0.13 -1.33 5.13
N ASP A 37 -0.89 -1.87 4.17
CA ASP A 37 -1.19 -1.21 2.90
C ASP A 37 -1.92 0.12 3.11
N MET A 38 -2.90 0.16 4.01
CA MET A 38 -3.61 1.39 4.39
C MET A 38 -2.65 2.48 4.88
N ASN A 39 -1.68 2.13 5.74
CA ASN A 39 -0.69 3.08 6.23
C ASN A 39 0.23 3.58 5.12
N LEU A 40 0.60 2.72 4.17
CA LEU A 40 1.42 3.10 3.01
C LEU A 40 0.63 4.00 2.04
N HIS A 41 -0.65 3.73 1.82
CA HIS A 41 -1.54 4.59 1.06
C HIS A 41 -1.64 5.99 1.68
N TRP A 42 -1.78 6.11 3.01
CA TRP A 42 -1.72 7.40 3.68
C TRP A 42 -0.36 8.08 3.57
N ALA A 43 0.75 7.33 3.54
CA ALA A 43 2.06 7.90 3.28
C ALA A 43 2.13 8.52 1.86
N LEU A 44 1.58 7.85 0.85
CA LEU A 44 1.46 8.39 -0.52
C LEU A 44 0.61 9.66 -0.55
N TRP A 45 -0.54 9.67 0.12
CA TRP A 45 -1.38 10.88 0.26
C TRP A 45 -0.58 12.04 0.85
N ASN A 46 0.13 11.82 1.96
CA ASN A 46 0.90 12.86 2.63
C ASN A 46 2.07 13.38 1.78
N LEU A 47 2.57 12.55 0.85
CA LEU A 47 3.53 12.97 -0.16
C LEU A 47 2.87 13.72 -1.34
N GLY A 48 1.55 13.86 -1.36
CA GLY A 48 0.79 14.51 -2.43
C GLY A 48 0.70 13.68 -3.70
N ALA A 49 0.75 12.34 -3.57
CA ALA A 49 0.41 11.46 -4.69
C ALA A 49 -1.09 11.56 -4.99
N PRO A 50 -1.50 11.49 -6.28
CA PRO A 50 -2.90 11.33 -6.62
C PRO A 50 -3.34 9.91 -6.25
N THR A 51 -3.92 9.76 -5.06
CA THR A 51 -4.49 8.49 -4.58
C THR A 51 -6.01 8.61 -4.47
N THR A 52 -6.72 7.48 -4.54
CA THR A 52 -8.15 7.44 -4.21
C THR A 52 -8.35 7.63 -2.70
N LEU A 53 -9.59 7.74 -2.23
CA LEU A 53 -9.87 7.90 -0.79
C LEU A 53 -9.60 6.61 0.02
N PHE A 54 -9.73 5.46 -0.64
CA PHE A 54 -9.54 4.14 -0.04
C PHE A 54 -8.65 3.27 -0.94
N PRO A 55 -7.65 2.55 -0.39
CA PRO A 55 -6.76 1.68 -1.16
C PRO A 55 -7.49 0.66 -2.02
N GLU A 56 -8.59 0.12 -1.49
CA GLU A 56 -9.45 -0.90 -2.11
C GLU A 56 -10.18 -0.41 -3.37
N LEU A 57 -10.14 0.91 -3.64
CA LEU A 57 -10.75 1.56 -4.80
C LEU A 57 -9.73 1.98 -5.86
N GLU A 58 -8.44 1.65 -5.69
CA GLU A 58 -7.42 1.84 -6.71
C GLU A 58 -7.55 0.75 -7.79
N GLU A 59 -7.65 1.14 -9.07
CA GLU A 59 -7.68 0.23 -10.24
C GLU A 59 -6.30 -0.37 -10.56
#